data_AF-A0A931YL08-F1
#
_entry.id   AF-A0A931YL08-F1
#
_cell.length_a   1.000
_cell.length_b   1.000
_cell.length_c   1.000
_cell.angle_alpha   90.00
_cell.angle_beta   90.00
_cell.angle_gamma   90.00
#
_symmetry.space_group_name_H-M   'P 1'
#
loop_
_entity.id
_entity.type
_entity.pdbx_description
1 polymer ?
#
loop_
_entity_poly.entity_id
_entity_poly.type
_entity_poly.pdbx_seq_one_letter_code
_entity_poly.pdbx_strand_id
1 'polypeptide(L)'
;MSKKIAITFCGGVEEVTGANYLLELSDGDVTHRMLVDCGLTQGSASMEEKNRRPFSYDPKTIDLLLITHAHIDHIGRVPKLVHDGFHGRIVSTPETKELAEPMLLDALKIADEEARRKGILALYEKADLERSLELWDGLSYGTSRELAPGVFVTPRDAGHVLGSAMFEFALDGAIYGDGEGKHQPVRLVFTGDLGNSPSPLLRDTETIRGAHYLVMESVYGDRNHESVEDRRELLKDVVLKTVKKNGTLLVPIFSLEKTQVLL
;
A
#
# COMPACT_ATOMS: atom_id res chain seq x y z
N MET A 1 -25.47 -5.34 -20.26
CA MET A 1 -24.38 -4.59 -20.90
C MET A 1 -23.09 -4.99 -20.19
N SER A 2 -21.92 -4.98 -20.84
CA SER A 2 -20.65 -5.24 -20.12
C SER A 2 -20.42 -4.10 -19.12
N LYS A 3 -20.06 -4.44 -17.88
CA LYS A 3 -19.59 -3.46 -16.91
C LYS A 3 -18.31 -2.80 -17.46
N LYS A 4 -18.13 -1.52 -17.16
CA LYS A 4 -16.95 -0.73 -17.56
C LYS A 4 -15.98 -0.61 -16.39
N ILE A 5 -14.68 -0.71 -16.69
CA ILE A 5 -13.60 -0.56 -15.71
C ILE A 5 -12.84 0.72 -16.01
N ALA A 6 -12.51 1.51 -14.98
CA ALA A 6 -11.58 2.62 -15.06
C ALA A 6 -10.59 2.57 -13.89
N ILE A 7 -9.35 2.96 -14.15
CA ILE A 7 -8.32 3.14 -13.13
C ILE A 7 -7.84 4.58 -13.21
N THR A 8 -7.93 5.30 -12.10
CA THR A 8 -7.39 6.66 -11.96
C THR A 8 -6.23 6.62 -10.98
N PHE A 9 -5.09 7.16 -11.37
CA PHE A 9 -3.91 7.25 -10.52
C PHE A 9 -3.92 8.59 -9.77
N CYS A 10 -4.16 8.54 -8.47
CA CYS A 10 -4.35 9.72 -7.62
C CYS A 10 -3.08 10.11 -6.85
N GLY A 11 -2.10 9.22 -6.76
CA GLY A 11 -0.78 9.42 -6.16
C GLY A 11 0.15 8.23 -6.46
N GLY A 12 1.43 8.34 -6.10
CA GLY A 12 2.42 7.28 -6.34
C GLY A 12 2.79 7.06 -7.82
N VAL A 13 2.63 8.09 -8.66
CA VAL A 13 3.02 8.04 -10.09
C VAL A 13 4.15 9.02 -10.32
N GLU A 14 5.23 8.54 -10.96
CA GLU A 14 6.49 9.27 -11.10
C GLU A 14 7.10 9.71 -9.75
N GLU A 15 6.62 9.12 -8.64
CA GLU A 15 7.01 9.39 -7.26
C GLU A 15 7.01 8.06 -6.47
N VAL A 16 7.90 7.93 -5.48
CA VAL A 16 8.06 6.69 -4.71
C VAL A 16 7.01 6.57 -3.60
N THR A 17 6.45 7.68 -3.11
CA THR A 17 5.58 7.68 -1.93
C THR A 17 4.20 8.24 -2.24
N GLY A 18 3.24 7.95 -1.35
CA GLY A 18 1.88 8.47 -1.45
C GLY A 18 0.99 7.68 -2.39
N ALA A 19 1.16 6.35 -2.40
CA ALA A 19 0.35 5.41 -3.17
C ALA A 19 -1.14 5.66 -2.94
N ASN A 20 -1.88 5.85 -4.04
CA ASN A 20 -3.33 6.03 -4.01
C ASN A 20 -3.91 5.84 -5.41
N TYR A 21 -4.68 4.77 -5.60
CA TYR A 21 -5.24 4.40 -6.89
C TYR A 21 -6.75 4.17 -6.77
N LEU A 22 -7.54 4.75 -7.66
CA LEU A 22 -8.99 4.59 -7.70
C LEU A 22 -9.38 3.63 -8.83
N LEU A 23 -9.97 2.51 -8.46
CA LEU A 23 -10.61 1.55 -9.37
C LEU A 23 -12.12 1.80 -9.36
N GLU A 24 -12.72 1.88 -10.55
CA GLU A 24 -14.16 2.03 -10.72
C GLU A 24 -14.71 0.88 -11.57
N LEU A 25 -15.79 0.26 -11.09
CA LEU A 25 -16.59 -0.71 -11.83
C LEU A 25 -18.00 -0.16 -12.01
N SER A 26 -18.34 0.22 -13.25
CA SER A 26 -19.65 0.82 -13.57
C SER A 26 -20.58 -0.19 -14.26
N ASP A 27 -21.81 -0.29 -13.76
CA ASP A 27 -22.91 -1.07 -14.31
C ASP A 27 -24.14 -0.16 -14.49
N GLY A 28 -24.35 0.32 -15.73
CA GLY A 28 -25.37 1.34 -16.00
C GLY A 28 -25.08 2.64 -15.23
N ASP A 29 -26.04 3.04 -14.39
CA ASP A 29 -25.96 4.26 -13.56
C ASP A 29 -25.31 4.02 -12.18
N VAL A 30 -24.96 2.77 -11.86
CA VAL A 30 -24.33 2.40 -10.59
C VAL A 30 -22.83 2.24 -10.80
N THR A 31 -22.02 2.89 -9.96
CA THR A 31 -20.56 2.76 -9.98
C THR A 31 -20.05 2.37 -8.59
N HIS A 32 -19.35 1.24 -8.53
CA HIS A 32 -18.58 0.85 -7.35
C HIS A 32 -17.20 1.47 -7.40
N ARG A 33 -16.79 2.13 -6.32
CA ARG A 33 -15.50 2.84 -6.22
C ARG A 33 -14.65 2.24 -5.14
N MET A 34 -13.49 1.73 -5.52
CA MET A 34 -12.56 1.09 -4.61
C MET A 34 -11.20 1.79 -4.71
N LEU A 35 -10.63 2.13 -3.57
CA LEU A 35 -9.26 2.61 -3.50
C LEU A 35 -8.30 1.44 -3.25
N VAL A 36 -7.10 1.54 -3.81
CA VAL A 36 -5.95 0.73 -3.45
C VAL A 36 -4.88 1.67 -2.90
N ASP A 37 -4.53 1.47 -1.64
CA ASP A 37 -3.67 2.30 -0.80
C ASP A 37 -4.14 3.75 -0.63
N CYS A 38 -3.72 4.36 0.48
CA CYS A 38 -3.95 5.76 0.79
C CYS A 38 -2.81 6.27 1.69
N GLY A 39 -1.63 6.43 1.10
CA GLY A 39 -0.42 6.71 1.86
C GLY A 39 0.06 8.15 1.83
N LEU A 40 0.95 8.52 2.75
CA LEU A 40 1.55 9.86 2.79
C LEU A 40 2.65 10.00 1.72
N THR A 41 2.70 11.17 1.08
CA THR A 41 3.87 11.58 0.31
C THR A 41 4.94 12.10 1.25
N GLN A 42 6.17 11.57 1.16
CA GLN A 42 7.30 11.91 2.04
C GLN A 42 8.50 12.43 1.22
N GLY A 43 9.31 13.30 1.82
CA GLY A 43 10.59 13.75 1.28
C GLY A 43 10.79 15.27 1.41
N SER A 44 10.59 16.04 0.35
CA SER A 44 10.70 17.50 0.40
C SER A 44 9.48 18.13 1.06
N ALA A 45 9.64 19.33 1.61
CA ALA A 45 8.53 20.09 2.21
C ALA A 45 7.36 20.32 1.23
N SER A 46 7.64 20.49 -0.07
CA SER A 46 6.60 20.65 -1.09
C SER A 46 5.83 19.37 -1.37
N MET A 47 6.47 18.21 -1.22
CA MET A 47 5.80 16.91 -1.30
C MET A 47 4.89 16.68 -0.08
N GLU A 48 5.36 17.01 1.12
CA GLU A 48 4.55 16.88 2.33
C GLU A 48 3.32 17.79 2.34
N GLU A 49 3.40 18.97 1.71
CA GLU A 49 2.25 19.86 1.57
C GLU A 49 1.12 19.25 0.72
N LYS A 50 1.44 18.31 -0.20
CA LYS A 50 0.42 17.58 -0.97
C LYS A 50 -0.50 16.78 -0.06
N ASN A 51 -0.02 16.30 1.09
CA ASN A 51 -0.83 15.54 2.05
C ASN A 51 -2.01 16.35 2.60
N ARG A 52 -1.94 17.69 2.55
CA ARG A 52 -3.00 18.59 3.03
C ARG A 52 -4.04 18.93 1.97
N ARG A 53 -3.76 18.64 0.69
CA ARG A 53 -4.69 18.96 -0.40
C ARG A 53 -5.93 18.07 -0.29
N PRO A 54 -7.09 18.55 -0.78
CA PRO A 54 -8.24 17.69 -1.00
C PRO A 54 -7.86 16.51 -1.90
N PHE A 55 -8.50 15.37 -1.69
CA PHE A 55 -8.39 14.24 -2.62
C PHE A 55 -8.95 14.63 -4.00
N SER A 56 -8.46 13.98 -5.06
CA SER A 56 -8.95 14.20 -6.43
C SER A 56 -10.33 13.57 -6.70
N TYR A 57 -10.90 12.92 -5.69
CA TYR A 57 -12.21 12.29 -5.66
C TYR A 57 -12.93 12.69 -4.37
N ASP A 58 -14.25 12.51 -4.31
CA ASP A 58 -15.03 12.69 -3.08
C ASP A 58 -14.92 11.43 -2.20
N PRO A 59 -14.28 11.51 -1.00
CA PRO A 59 -14.13 10.36 -0.10
C PRO A 59 -15.44 9.70 0.31
N LYS A 60 -16.55 10.45 0.31
CA LYS A 60 -17.89 9.93 0.65
C LYS A 60 -18.44 8.95 -0.38
N THR A 61 -17.90 8.96 -1.60
CA THR A 61 -18.34 8.12 -2.71
C THR A 61 -17.58 6.80 -2.82
N ILE A 62 -16.58 6.59 -1.97
CA ILE A 62 -15.73 5.40 -1.99
C ILE A 62 -16.36 4.31 -1.11
N ASP A 63 -16.56 3.13 -1.68
CA ASP A 63 -17.20 1.99 -1.00
C ASP A 63 -16.19 1.17 -0.20
N LEU A 64 -14.97 1.05 -0.73
CA LEU A 64 -13.95 0.13 -0.25
C LEU A 64 -12.56 0.77 -0.37
N LEU A 65 -11.71 0.53 0.63
CA LEU A 65 -10.27 0.80 0.58
C LEU A 65 -9.51 -0.50 0.84
N LEU A 66 -8.65 -0.89 -0.10
CA LEU A 66 -7.74 -2.02 0.04
C LEU A 66 -6.35 -1.51 0.38
N ILE A 67 -5.73 -2.06 1.42
CA ILE A 67 -4.38 -1.69 1.85
C ILE A 67 -3.43 -2.85 1.61
N THR A 68 -2.42 -2.61 0.77
CA THR A 68 -1.44 -3.62 0.37
C THR A 68 -0.53 -4.00 1.53
N HIS A 69 -0.01 -3.02 2.27
CA HIS A 69 0.86 -3.25 3.41
C HIS A 69 0.95 -2.04 4.35
N ALA A 70 1.61 -2.21 5.50
CA ALA A 70 1.57 -1.26 6.62
C ALA A 70 2.56 -0.08 6.55
N HIS A 71 3.29 0.12 5.44
CA HIS A 71 4.15 1.29 5.34
C HIS A 71 3.34 2.59 5.23
N ILE A 72 3.89 3.67 5.78
CA ILE A 72 3.20 4.96 5.92
C ILE A 72 2.91 5.62 4.56
N ASP A 73 3.73 5.38 3.57
CA ASP A 73 3.51 5.79 2.18
C ASP A 73 2.46 4.97 1.43
N HIS A 74 1.83 3.99 2.12
CA HIS A 74 0.63 3.26 1.70
C HIS A 74 -0.58 3.43 2.63
N ILE A 75 -0.39 3.73 3.92
CA ILE A 75 -1.50 3.86 4.90
C ILE A 75 -1.66 5.24 5.53
N GLY A 76 -0.65 6.10 5.46
CA GLY A 76 -0.56 7.29 6.30
C GLY A 76 -1.63 8.36 6.06
N ARG A 77 -2.37 8.32 4.95
CA ARG A 77 -3.52 9.22 4.70
C ARG A 77 -4.87 8.55 5.00
N VAL A 78 -4.91 7.30 5.48
CA VAL A 78 -6.17 6.63 5.84
C VAL A 78 -6.97 7.43 6.88
N PRO A 79 -6.38 7.94 7.98
CA PRO A 79 -7.15 8.76 8.93
C PRO A 79 -7.63 10.08 8.32
N LYS A 80 -6.84 10.70 7.43
CA LYS A 80 -7.29 11.88 6.66
C LYS A 80 -8.49 11.55 5.77
N LEU A 81 -8.48 10.38 5.12
CA LEU A 81 -9.58 9.94 4.26
C LEU A 81 -10.89 9.83 5.07
N VAL A 82 -10.81 9.27 6.28
CA VAL A 82 -11.94 9.20 7.23
C VAL A 82 -12.36 10.59 7.70
N HIS A 83 -11.41 11.46 8.04
CA HIS A 83 -11.67 12.85 8.41
C HIS A 83 -12.47 13.60 7.33
N ASP A 84 -12.12 13.39 6.06
CA ASP A 84 -12.77 14.04 4.92
C ASP A 84 -14.11 13.39 4.54
N GLY A 85 -14.56 12.36 5.27
CA GLY A 85 -15.90 11.79 5.15
C GLY A 85 -15.98 10.42 4.48
N PHE A 86 -14.89 9.66 4.42
CA PHE A 86 -14.98 8.23 4.09
C PHE A 86 -15.63 7.43 5.22
N HIS A 87 -16.59 6.58 4.83
CA HIS A 87 -17.31 5.68 5.74
C HIS A 87 -17.40 4.25 5.19
N GLY A 88 -16.66 3.96 4.12
CA GLY A 88 -16.60 2.65 3.50
C GLY A 88 -15.79 1.66 4.33
N ARG A 89 -15.63 0.45 3.81
CA ARG A 89 -14.88 -0.62 4.48
C ARG A 89 -13.39 -0.53 4.13
N ILE A 90 -12.51 -0.76 5.10
CA ILE A 90 -11.07 -0.92 4.85
C ILE A 90 -10.72 -2.41 4.93
N VAL A 91 -9.93 -2.93 4.00
CA VAL A 91 -9.55 -4.34 3.95
C VAL A 91 -8.06 -4.48 3.70
N SER A 92 -7.41 -5.30 4.51
CA SER A 92 -6.03 -5.75 4.31
C SER A 92 -5.89 -7.20 4.74
N THR A 93 -4.68 -7.73 4.73
CA THR A 93 -4.35 -8.92 5.52
C THR A 93 -4.52 -8.63 7.03
N PRO A 94 -4.80 -9.66 7.86
CA PRO A 94 -4.86 -9.51 9.31
C PRO A 94 -3.58 -8.87 9.90
N GLU A 95 -2.42 -9.28 9.42
CA GLU A 95 -1.12 -8.81 9.89
C GLU A 95 -0.90 -7.32 9.57
N THR A 96 -1.26 -6.89 8.35
CA THR A 96 -1.21 -5.47 7.99
C THR A 96 -2.15 -4.63 8.85
N LYS A 97 -3.34 -5.16 9.21
CA LYS A 97 -4.27 -4.46 10.12
C LYS A 97 -3.66 -4.29 11.51
N GLU A 98 -3.04 -5.34 12.06
CA GLU A 98 -2.37 -5.28 13.36
C GLU A 98 -1.18 -4.31 13.37
N LEU A 99 -0.43 -4.25 12.27
CA LEU A 99 0.70 -3.32 12.12
C LEU A 99 0.27 -1.88 11.84
N ALA A 100 -0.90 -1.66 11.23
CA ALA A 100 -1.38 -0.34 10.88
C ALA A 100 -1.61 0.56 12.12
N GLU A 101 -2.14 0.02 13.22
CA GLU A 101 -2.38 0.79 14.45
C GLU A 101 -1.10 1.42 15.02
N PRO A 102 -0.04 0.65 15.37
CA PRO A 102 1.18 1.25 15.90
C PRO A 102 1.86 2.19 14.89
N MET A 103 1.80 1.88 13.59
CA MET A 103 2.39 2.74 12.56
C MET A 103 1.65 4.10 12.45
N LEU A 104 0.32 4.08 12.40
CA LEU A 104 -0.49 5.30 12.33
C LEU A 104 -0.39 6.13 13.62
N LEU A 105 -0.28 5.48 14.78
CA LEU A 105 -0.11 6.17 16.07
C LEU A 105 1.24 6.90 16.14
N ASP A 106 2.30 6.30 15.63
CA ASP A 106 3.61 6.94 15.56
C ASP A 106 3.60 8.11 14.57
N ALA A 107 3.03 7.90 13.37
CA ALA A 107 2.88 8.96 12.38
C ALA A 107 2.05 10.14 12.89
N LEU A 108 0.99 9.88 13.66
CA LEU A 108 0.18 10.93 14.30
C LEU A 108 1.01 11.78 15.26
N LYS A 109 1.82 11.15 16.13
CA LYS A 109 2.68 11.89 17.08
C LYS A 109 3.65 12.82 16.35
N ILE A 110 4.33 12.29 15.32
CA ILE A 110 5.29 13.06 14.52
C ILE A 110 4.57 14.22 13.81
N ALA A 111 3.42 13.96 13.19
CA ALA A 111 2.63 14.97 12.49
C ALA A 111 2.12 16.07 13.44
N ASP A 112 1.68 15.72 14.65
CA ASP A 112 1.21 16.67 15.67
C ASP A 112 2.34 17.56 16.20
N GLU A 113 3.50 16.98 16.49
CA GLU A 113 4.68 17.74 16.92
C GLU A 113 5.13 18.73 15.84
N GLU A 114 5.14 18.28 14.58
CA GLU A 114 5.49 19.13 13.46
C GLU A 114 4.45 20.24 13.22
N ALA A 115 3.16 19.91 13.32
CA ALA A 115 2.08 20.88 13.18
C ALA A 115 2.18 21.98 14.25
N ARG A 116 2.45 21.62 15.51
CA ARG A 116 2.70 22.58 16.60
C ARG A 116 3.93 23.44 16.34
N ARG A 117 5.04 22.83 15.89
CA ARG A 117 6.28 23.56 15.57
C ARG A 117 6.08 24.58 14.45
N LYS A 118 5.28 24.21 13.43
CA LYS A 118 4.97 25.07 12.26
C LYS A 118 3.80 26.03 12.52
N GLY A 119 3.06 25.89 13.63
CA GLY A 119 1.87 26.69 13.92
C GLY A 119 0.70 26.42 12.97
N ILE A 120 0.57 25.20 12.47
CA ILE A 120 -0.47 24.76 11.53
C ILE A 120 -1.36 23.70 12.17
N LEU A 121 -2.53 23.44 11.57
CA LEU A 121 -3.43 22.38 12.02
C LEU A 121 -2.84 20.98 11.71
N ALA A 122 -3.18 19.99 12.52
CA ALA A 122 -2.88 18.58 12.23
C ALA A 122 -3.55 18.12 10.92
N LEU A 123 -3.04 17.04 10.32
CA LEU A 123 -3.65 16.44 9.12
C LEU A 123 -4.98 15.74 9.43
N TYR A 124 -5.06 15.17 10.63
CA TYR A 124 -6.17 14.41 11.19
C TYR A 124 -5.93 14.28 12.69
N GLU A 125 -6.96 13.91 13.45
CA GLU A 125 -6.89 13.76 14.90
C GLU A 125 -6.89 12.29 15.32
N LYS A 126 -6.59 12.01 16.59
CA LYS A 126 -6.63 10.64 17.14
C LYS A 126 -7.97 9.95 16.90
N ALA A 127 -9.07 10.70 16.97
CA ALA A 127 -10.41 10.17 16.74
C ALA A 127 -10.62 9.70 15.29
N ASP A 128 -9.95 10.31 14.30
CA ASP A 128 -9.99 9.85 12.91
C ASP A 128 -9.27 8.52 12.74
N LEU A 129 -8.15 8.34 13.44
CA LEU A 129 -7.39 7.09 13.47
C LEU A 129 -8.22 5.98 14.11
N GLU A 130 -8.82 6.23 15.27
CA GLU A 130 -9.67 5.25 15.97
C GLU A 130 -10.83 4.79 15.08
N ARG A 131 -11.52 5.74 14.41
CA ARG A 131 -12.56 5.40 13.42
C ARG A 131 -12.02 4.61 12.24
N SER A 132 -10.82 4.91 11.77
CA SER A 132 -10.19 4.13 10.69
C SER A 132 -10.03 2.67 11.08
N LEU A 133 -9.61 2.39 12.32
CA LEU A 133 -9.43 1.02 12.82
C LEU A 133 -10.78 0.30 13.00
N GLU A 134 -11.86 1.01 13.35
CA GLU A 134 -13.22 0.45 13.43
C GLU A 134 -13.77 0.02 12.07
N LEU A 135 -13.41 0.73 10.99
CA LEU A 135 -13.80 0.40 9.61
C LEU A 135 -12.94 -0.72 8.99
N TRP A 136 -11.88 -1.17 9.68
CA TRP A 136 -10.84 -2.03 9.12
C TRP A 136 -11.07 -3.51 9.40
N ASP A 137 -11.10 -4.32 8.34
CA ASP A 137 -11.26 -5.76 8.39
C ASP A 137 -10.07 -6.52 7.81
N GLY A 138 -9.86 -7.73 8.32
CA GLY A 138 -8.89 -8.69 7.78
C GLY A 138 -9.47 -9.55 6.66
N LEU A 139 -8.61 -9.91 5.70
CA LEU A 139 -8.84 -10.93 4.69
C LEU A 139 -7.54 -11.74 4.53
N SER A 140 -7.58 -13.02 4.90
CA SER A 140 -6.41 -13.90 4.82
C SER A 140 -6.01 -14.19 3.38
N TYR A 141 -4.71 -14.46 3.17
CA TYR A 141 -4.18 -14.86 1.87
C TYR A 141 -4.95 -16.02 1.24
N GLY A 142 -5.05 -16.00 -0.09
CA GLY A 142 -5.72 -17.03 -0.89
C GLY A 142 -7.23 -17.11 -0.73
N THR A 143 -7.83 -16.32 0.18
CA THR A 143 -9.28 -16.28 0.39
C THR A 143 -9.90 -15.28 -0.58
N SER A 144 -10.61 -15.77 -1.59
CA SER A 144 -11.42 -14.92 -2.46
C SER A 144 -12.70 -14.49 -1.74
N ARG A 145 -12.97 -13.19 -1.71
CA ARG A 145 -14.19 -12.62 -1.11
C ARG A 145 -14.80 -11.58 -2.05
N GLU A 146 -16.12 -11.64 -2.20
CA GLU A 146 -16.87 -10.57 -2.87
C GLU A 146 -16.96 -9.37 -1.92
N LEU A 147 -16.34 -8.24 -2.30
CA LEU A 147 -16.29 -7.03 -1.48
C LEU A 147 -17.28 -5.95 -1.94
N ALA A 148 -17.74 -6.06 -3.19
CA ALA A 148 -18.85 -5.30 -3.77
C ALA A 148 -19.49 -6.16 -4.89
N PRO A 149 -20.73 -5.88 -5.33
CA PRO A 149 -21.41 -6.66 -6.37
C PRO A 149 -20.57 -6.88 -7.65
N GLY A 150 -20.12 -8.12 -7.84
CA GLY A 150 -19.25 -8.52 -8.95
C GLY A 150 -17.78 -8.10 -8.83
N VAL A 151 -17.31 -7.79 -7.61
CA VAL A 151 -15.91 -7.48 -7.30
C VAL A 151 -15.40 -8.52 -6.30
N PHE A 152 -14.68 -9.52 -6.82
CA PHE A 152 -14.02 -10.53 -6.00
C PHE A 152 -12.56 -10.16 -5.82
N VAL A 153 -12.08 -10.18 -4.57
CA VAL A 153 -10.69 -9.84 -4.25
C VAL A 153 -10.04 -11.00 -3.52
N THR A 154 -8.83 -11.35 -3.97
CA THR A 154 -7.98 -12.38 -3.35
C THR A 154 -6.61 -11.77 -3.02
N PRO A 155 -6.21 -11.69 -1.73
CA PRO A 155 -4.87 -11.29 -1.36
C PRO A 155 -3.88 -12.42 -1.64
N ARG A 156 -2.71 -12.07 -2.19
CA ARG A 156 -1.56 -12.95 -2.46
C ARG A 156 -0.33 -12.38 -1.78
N ASP A 157 0.52 -13.22 -1.22
CA ASP A 157 1.70 -12.75 -0.48
C ASP A 157 2.67 -12.01 -1.41
N ALA A 158 2.96 -10.74 -1.12
CA ALA A 158 3.90 -9.91 -1.89
C ALA A 158 5.36 -10.13 -1.44
N GLY A 159 5.59 -10.76 -0.27
CA GLY A 159 6.92 -11.03 0.26
C GLY A 159 7.71 -9.79 0.71
N HIS A 160 7.10 -8.60 0.76
CA HIS A 160 7.77 -7.32 1.03
C HIS A 160 7.93 -7.01 2.51
N VAL A 161 6.83 -7.04 3.25
CA VAL A 161 6.81 -6.91 4.71
C VAL A 161 5.82 -7.91 5.30
N LEU A 162 5.84 -8.12 6.63
CA LEU A 162 4.86 -9.00 7.26
C LEU A 162 3.43 -8.52 6.93
N GLY A 163 2.64 -9.37 6.28
CA GLY A 163 1.28 -9.05 5.85
C GLY A 163 1.17 -8.34 4.50
N SER A 164 2.25 -8.08 3.78
CA SER A 164 2.17 -7.42 2.47
C SER A 164 1.44 -8.27 1.43
N ALA A 165 0.47 -7.67 0.74
CA ALA A 165 -0.36 -8.37 -0.23
C ALA A 165 -0.39 -7.68 -1.60
N MET A 166 -0.27 -8.50 -2.64
CA MET A 166 -0.82 -8.20 -3.96
C MET A 166 -2.32 -8.51 -3.93
N PHE A 167 -3.16 -7.60 -4.46
CA PHE A 167 -4.59 -7.85 -4.58
C PHE A 167 -4.94 -8.26 -6.00
N GLU A 168 -5.45 -9.48 -6.14
CA GLU A 168 -6.03 -9.99 -7.37
C GLU A 168 -7.54 -9.74 -7.37
N PHE A 169 -7.99 -8.94 -8.33
CA PHE A 169 -9.39 -8.64 -8.58
C PHE A 169 -9.90 -9.53 -9.71
N ALA A 170 -11.02 -10.20 -9.49
CA ALA A 170 -11.86 -10.75 -10.55
C ALA A 170 -13.14 -9.90 -10.64
N LEU A 171 -13.29 -9.19 -11.76
CA LEU A 171 -14.37 -8.23 -11.99
C LEU A 171 -15.44 -8.87 -12.88
N ASP A 172 -16.44 -9.45 -12.24
CA ASP A 172 -17.55 -10.15 -12.90
C ASP A 172 -18.44 -9.18 -13.68
N GLY A 173 -18.83 -9.60 -14.89
CA GLY A 173 -19.61 -8.79 -15.81
C GLY A 173 -18.80 -7.74 -16.58
N ALA A 174 -17.54 -7.49 -16.21
CA ALA A 174 -16.60 -6.81 -17.08
C ALA A 174 -15.89 -7.85 -17.95
N ILE A 175 -15.94 -7.65 -19.27
CA ILE A 175 -15.51 -8.65 -20.23
C ILE A 175 -14.19 -8.26 -20.87
N TYR A 176 -13.18 -9.11 -20.71
CA TYR A 176 -11.97 -9.06 -21.54
C TYR A 176 -12.24 -9.78 -22.85
N GLY A 177 -12.05 -9.10 -23.98
CA GLY A 177 -12.12 -9.72 -25.31
C GLY A 177 -10.71 -10.09 -25.76
N ASP A 178 -10.43 -11.38 -25.92
CA ASP A 178 -9.14 -11.88 -26.39
C ASP A 178 -8.99 -11.89 -27.93
N GLY A 179 -10.01 -11.39 -28.65
CA GLY A 179 -10.06 -11.43 -30.11
C GLY A 179 -10.50 -12.78 -30.69
N GLU A 180 -10.63 -13.83 -29.88
CA GLU A 180 -11.09 -15.18 -30.28
C GLU A 180 -12.57 -15.44 -29.95
N GLY A 181 -13.28 -14.43 -29.46
CA GLY A 181 -14.70 -14.53 -29.10
C GLY A 181 -14.95 -15.18 -27.73
N LYS A 182 -13.91 -15.40 -26.93
CA LYS A 182 -14.08 -15.80 -25.52
C LYS A 182 -14.28 -14.57 -24.67
N HIS A 183 -15.26 -14.66 -23.78
CA HIS A 183 -15.61 -13.63 -22.82
C HIS A 183 -15.34 -14.19 -21.44
N GLN A 184 -14.35 -13.63 -20.75
CA GLN A 184 -14.00 -14.01 -19.38
C GLN A 184 -13.99 -12.78 -18.47
N PRO A 185 -14.24 -12.95 -17.16
CA PRO A 185 -14.12 -11.86 -16.19
C PRO A 185 -12.74 -11.22 -16.27
N VAL A 186 -12.71 -9.89 -16.18
CA VAL A 186 -11.44 -9.17 -16.16
C VAL A 186 -10.73 -9.45 -14.84
N ARG A 187 -9.59 -10.13 -14.93
CA ARG A 187 -8.58 -10.25 -13.87
C ARG A 187 -7.60 -9.08 -13.89
N LEU A 188 -7.54 -8.33 -12.80
CA LEU A 188 -6.66 -7.18 -12.60
C LEU A 188 -5.86 -7.38 -11.31
N VAL A 189 -4.58 -6.99 -11.30
CA VAL A 189 -3.73 -7.12 -10.11
C VAL A 189 -3.07 -5.79 -9.76
N PHE A 190 -3.13 -5.42 -8.49
CA PHE A 190 -2.26 -4.42 -7.89
C PHE A 190 -1.22 -5.13 -7.02
N THR A 191 0.07 -4.89 -7.27
CA THR A 191 1.11 -5.60 -6.52
C THR A 191 1.39 -5.01 -5.14
N GLY A 192 1.15 -3.71 -4.97
CA GLY A 192 1.84 -2.96 -3.92
C GLY A 192 3.36 -3.02 -4.16
N ASP A 193 4.11 -2.97 -3.08
CA ASP A 193 5.56 -3.19 -3.12
C ASP A 193 5.88 -4.68 -3.15
N LEU A 194 6.87 -5.07 -3.96
CA LEU A 194 7.27 -6.46 -4.10
C LEU A 194 8.55 -6.74 -3.32
N GLY A 195 8.52 -7.83 -2.56
CA GLY A 195 9.67 -8.28 -1.80
C GLY A 195 10.77 -8.91 -2.63
N ASN A 196 11.99 -8.83 -2.11
CA ASN A 196 13.10 -9.62 -2.62
C ASN A 196 13.03 -11.04 -2.03
N SER A 197 12.79 -12.02 -2.89
CA SER A 197 12.77 -13.44 -2.52
C SER A 197 14.09 -14.13 -2.91
N PRO A 198 14.62 -15.05 -2.07
CA PRO A 198 14.12 -15.41 -0.75
C PRO A 198 14.49 -14.38 0.32
N SER A 199 13.66 -14.30 1.36
CA SER A 199 13.88 -13.48 2.56
C SER A 199 14.04 -14.38 3.80
N PRO A 200 14.91 -14.02 4.77
CA PRO A 200 15.09 -14.82 5.98
C PRO A 200 13.86 -14.84 6.90
N LEU A 201 12.99 -13.83 6.82
CA LEU A 201 11.87 -13.65 7.75
C LEU A 201 10.49 -13.77 7.09
N LEU A 202 10.42 -13.59 5.78
CA LEU A 202 9.17 -13.54 5.03
C LEU A 202 9.04 -14.75 4.12
N ARG A 203 7.81 -15.08 3.73
CA ARG A 203 7.56 -16.05 2.67
C ARG A 203 7.98 -15.45 1.34
N ASP A 204 8.27 -16.31 0.38
CA ASP A 204 8.56 -15.88 -0.98
C ASP A 204 7.32 -15.24 -1.62
N THR A 205 7.55 -14.20 -2.42
CA THR A 205 6.52 -13.53 -3.24
C THR A 205 5.76 -14.56 -4.08
N GLU A 206 4.43 -14.58 -3.96
CA GLU A 206 3.60 -15.50 -4.74
C GLU A 206 3.64 -15.16 -6.24
N THR A 207 3.61 -16.20 -7.10
CA THR A 207 3.53 -16.00 -8.55
C THR A 207 2.09 -15.76 -9.00
N ILE A 208 1.84 -14.60 -9.61
CA ILE A 208 0.59 -14.28 -10.28
C ILE A 208 0.55 -14.88 -11.70
N ARG A 209 -0.59 -15.45 -12.11
CA ARG A 209 -0.79 -15.99 -13.47
C ARG A 209 -2.11 -15.54 -14.05
N GLY A 210 -2.12 -15.14 -15.33
CA GLY A 210 -3.33 -14.85 -16.10
C GLY A 210 -4.05 -13.56 -15.70
N ALA A 211 -3.30 -12.55 -15.24
CA ALA A 211 -3.80 -11.18 -15.12
C ALA A 211 -3.92 -10.57 -16.52
N HIS A 212 -5.01 -9.85 -16.80
CA HIS A 212 -5.15 -9.06 -18.01
C HIS A 212 -4.54 -7.67 -17.85
N TYR A 213 -4.65 -7.10 -16.64
CA TYR A 213 -4.05 -5.84 -16.26
C TYR A 213 -3.21 -6.04 -15.00
N LEU A 214 -2.01 -5.46 -15.00
CA LEU A 214 -1.09 -5.48 -13.87
C LEU A 214 -0.65 -4.05 -13.59
N VAL A 215 -0.94 -3.58 -12.37
CA VAL A 215 -0.40 -2.33 -11.83
C VAL A 215 0.67 -2.73 -10.82
N MET A 216 1.92 -2.38 -11.13
CA MET A 216 3.06 -2.77 -10.32
C MET A 216 3.98 -1.60 -9.98
N GLU A 217 4.69 -1.75 -8.87
CA GLU A 217 5.76 -0.83 -8.49
C GLU A 217 6.93 -0.84 -9.48
N SER A 218 7.76 0.21 -9.41
CA SER A 218 8.94 0.36 -10.25
C SER A 218 10.09 1.05 -9.51
N VAL A 219 10.20 0.84 -8.19
CA VAL A 219 11.13 1.58 -7.31
C VAL A 219 12.59 1.39 -7.76
N TYR A 220 12.91 0.21 -8.28
CA TYR A 220 14.24 -0.15 -8.78
C TYR A 220 14.25 -0.49 -10.29
N GLY A 221 13.33 0.08 -11.06
CA GLY A 221 13.18 -0.23 -12.49
C GLY A 221 14.41 0.12 -13.37
N ASP A 222 15.39 0.85 -12.85
CA ASP A 222 16.56 1.34 -13.56
C ASP A 222 17.87 0.56 -13.27
N ARG A 223 17.84 -0.42 -12.34
CA ARG A 223 19.05 -1.14 -11.91
C ARG A 223 18.78 -2.55 -11.41
N ASN A 224 19.83 -3.37 -11.43
CA ASN A 224 19.84 -4.68 -10.77
C ASN A 224 20.44 -4.60 -9.37
N HIS A 225 19.98 -5.46 -8.47
CA HIS A 225 20.56 -5.61 -7.14
C HIS A 225 21.84 -6.44 -7.14
N GLU A 226 22.78 -6.07 -6.27
CA GLU A 226 23.95 -6.89 -5.93
C GLU A 226 23.53 -8.18 -5.23
N SER A 227 24.40 -9.19 -5.24
CA SER A 227 24.12 -10.46 -4.58
C SER A 227 23.91 -10.28 -3.07
N VAL A 228 23.21 -11.23 -2.45
CA VAL A 228 23.01 -11.24 -0.99
C VAL A 228 24.37 -11.36 -0.28
N GLU A 229 25.28 -12.16 -0.84
CA GLU A 229 26.63 -12.40 -0.34
C GLU A 229 27.48 -11.13 -0.36
N ASP A 230 27.47 -10.39 -1.47
CA ASP A 230 28.25 -9.15 -1.62
C ASP A 230 27.78 -8.09 -0.62
N ARG A 231 26.45 -7.90 -0.49
CA ARG A 231 25.86 -6.96 0.47
C ARG A 231 26.21 -7.32 1.92
N ARG A 232 26.22 -8.63 2.24
CA ARG A 232 26.58 -9.13 3.58
C ARG A 232 28.05 -8.88 3.90
N GLU A 233 28.96 -9.16 2.97
CA GLU A 233 30.39 -8.90 3.18
C GLU A 233 30.67 -7.40 3.28
N LEU A 234 30.01 -6.55 2.48
CA LEU A 234 30.12 -5.10 2.59
C LEU A 234 29.73 -4.60 3.99
N LEU A 235 28.57 -5.03 4.50
CA LEU A 235 28.09 -4.65 5.84
C LEU A 235 29.08 -5.11 6.94
N LYS A 236 29.51 -6.37 6.88
CA LYS A 236 30.50 -6.93 7.81
C LYS A 236 31.79 -6.12 7.82
N ASP A 237 32.28 -5.75 6.65
CA ASP A 237 33.49 -4.95 6.50
C ASP A 237 33.36 -3.57 7.17
N VAL A 238 32.23 -2.89 6.96
CA VAL A 238 31.94 -1.59 7.57
C VAL A 238 31.86 -1.69 9.09
N VAL A 239 31.19 -2.73 9.62
CA VAL A 239 31.08 -2.99 11.06
C VAL A 239 32.47 -3.22 11.66
N LEU A 240 33.26 -4.15 11.10
CA LEU A 240 34.58 -4.50 11.62
C LEU A 240 35.56 -3.32 11.56
N LYS A 241 35.55 -2.54 10.47
CA LYS A 241 36.37 -1.33 10.35
C LYS A 241 36.01 -0.27 11.39
N THR A 242 34.73 -0.10 11.68
CA THR A 242 34.24 0.88 12.68
C THR A 242 34.64 0.46 14.09
N VAL A 243 34.44 -0.82 14.43
CA VAL A 243 34.86 -1.40 15.72
C VAL A 243 36.37 -1.29 15.92
N LYS A 244 37.18 -1.60 14.89
CA LYS A 244 38.65 -1.50 14.96
C LYS A 244 39.14 -0.08 15.24
N LYS A 245 38.38 0.95 14.81
CA LYS A 245 38.68 2.36 15.06
C LYS A 245 38.08 2.88 16.37
N ASN A 246 37.44 2.01 17.17
CA ASN A 246 36.68 2.37 18.36
C ASN A 246 35.62 3.46 18.07
N GLY A 247 35.02 3.40 16.88
CA GLY A 247 34.00 4.34 16.41
C GLY A 247 32.58 3.84 16.67
N THR A 248 31.60 4.73 16.48
CA THR A 248 30.17 4.39 16.53
C THR A 248 29.62 4.24 15.12
N LEU A 249 28.95 3.12 14.81
CA LEU A 249 28.22 2.92 13.57
C LEU A 249 26.74 3.29 13.79
N LEU A 250 26.29 4.37 13.17
CA LEU A 250 24.89 4.77 13.17
C LEU A 250 24.21 4.27 11.88
N VAL A 251 23.13 3.50 12.01
CA VAL A 251 22.37 2.94 10.88
C VAL A 251 20.92 3.47 10.93
N PRO A 252 20.57 4.49 10.14
CA PRO A 252 19.18 4.94 10.04
C PRO A 252 18.37 3.92 9.23
N ILE A 253 17.27 3.46 9.79
CA ILE A 253 16.47 2.35 9.25
C ILE A 253 15.04 2.43 9.78
N PHE A 254 14.06 1.99 8.99
CA PHE A 254 12.67 1.93 9.44
C PHE A 254 12.48 0.85 10.51
N SER A 255 11.58 1.11 11.45
CA SER A 255 11.26 0.17 12.55
C SER A 255 10.60 -1.12 12.09
N LEU A 256 10.01 -1.12 10.88
CA LEU A 256 9.40 -2.28 10.26
C LEU A 256 10.30 -2.84 9.15
N GLU A 257 10.29 -4.17 9.01
CA GLU A 257 11.04 -4.97 8.03
C GLU A 257 12.58 -4.90 8.15
N LYS A 258 13.21 -3.82 7.69
CA LYS A 258 14.66 -3.77 7.51
C LYS A 258 15.44 -3.89 8.82
N THR A 259 14.89 -3.34 9.92
CA THR A 259 15.48 -3.51 11.26
C THR A 259 15.53 -4.98 11.65
N GLN A 260 14.46 -5.73 11.41
CA GLN A 260 14.35 -7.15 11.76
C GLN A 260 15.30 -8.00 10.92
N VAL A 261 15.53 -7.66 9.65
CA VAL A 261 16.50 -8.35 8.79
C VAL A 261 17.95 -8.07 9.19
N LEU A 262 18.22 -6.88 9.74
CA LEU A 262 19.55 -6.47 10.17
C LEU A 262 19.98 -7.09 11.51
N LEU A 263 19.05 -7.23 12.45
CA LEU A 263 19.28 -7.73 13.83
C LEU A 263 19.41 -9.26 13.89
#